data_AF-A0A7K5C2M5-F1
#
_entry.id   AF-A0A7K5C2M5-F1
#
_cell.length_a   1.000
_cell.length_b   1.000
_cell.length_c   1.000
_cell.angle_alpha   90.00
_cell.angle_beta   90.00
_cell.angle_gamma   90.00
#
_symmetry.space_group_name_H-M   'P 1'
#
loop_
_entity.id
_entity.type
_entity.pdbx_description
1 polymer ?
#
loop_
_entity_poly.entity_id
_entity_poly.type
_entity_poly.pdbx_seq_one_letter_code
_entity_poly.pdbx_strand_id
1 'polypeptide(L)'
;STLPAVAEELLREIKKAFEETSQVPDDLLLGLKFIFGPSAVPALDLVDQRSVTRVRSPSGRILYQVLGSSGKLYTCYSSCHFCTCPAFGFSVLQKSESLLCKHILAVYLSQALGACQELAVSEEQLTNILLAEEEDEG
;
A
#
# COMPACT_ATOMS: atom_id res chain seq x y z
N SER A 1 14.03 -5.97 1.46
CA SER A 1 14.55 -4.83 0.69
C SER A 1 14.14 -3.55 1.43
N THR A 2 14.87 -2.46 1.25
CA THR A 2 14.50 -1.13 1.75
C THR A 2 14.07 -0.28 0.57
N LEU A 3 13.22 0.72 0.78
CA LEU A 3 12.90 1.69 -0.26
C LEU A 3 14.15 2.56 -0.54
N PRO A 4 14.30 3.11 -1.76
CA PRO A 4 15.32 4.12 -2.01
C PRO A 4 15.11 5.32 -1.07
N ALA A 5 16.19 5.88 -0.54
CA ALA A 5 16.12 6.99 0.43
C ALA A 5 15.29 8.18 -0.07
N VAL A 6 15.36 8.48 -1.37
CA VAL A 6 14.55 9.55 -2.00
C VAL A 6 13.05 9.28 -1.94
N ALA A 7 12.64 8.01 -2.07
CA ALA A 7 11.24 7.60 -1.97
C ALA A 7 10.74 7.68 -0.52
N GLU A 8 11.57 7.27 0.44
CA GLU A 8 11.28 7.37 1.87
C GLU A 8 11.17 8.82 2.33
N GLU A 9 12.06 9.68 1.84
CA GLU A 9 12.03 11.12 2.10
C GLU A 9 10.72 11.73 1.62
N LEU A 10 10.36 11.49 0.36
CA LEU A 10 9.14 12.03 -0.23
C LEU A 10 7.89 11.62 0.57
N LEU A 11 7.78 10.33 0.93
CA LEU A 11 6.65 9.84 1.74
C LEU A 11 6.59 10.51 3.12
N ARG A 12 7.74 10.82 3.72
CA ARG A 12 7.82 11.55 4.99
C ARG A 12 7.41 13.01 4.84
N GLU A 13 7.84 13.68 3.77
CA GLU A 13 7.44 15.06 3.47
C GLU A 13 5.93 15.16 3.23
N ILE A 14 5.34 14.22 2.49
CA ILE A 14 3.90 14.12 2.27
C ILE A 14 3.15 14.01 3.60
N LYS A 15 3.59 13.09 4.47
CA LYS A 15 3.00 12.93 5.80
C LYS A 15 3.03 14.24 6.58
N LYS A 16 4.19 14.89 6.64
CA LYS A 16 4.38 16.13 7.38
C LYS A 16 3.48 17.25 6.83
N ALA A 17 3.49 17.45 5.51
CA ALA A 17 2.67 18.47 4.86
C ALA A 17 1.18 18.25 5.12
N PHE A 18 0.73 17.00 5.08
CA PHE A 18 -0.66 16.65 5.34
C PHE A 18 -1.05 16.83 6.82
N GLU A 19 -0.17 16.49 7.77
CA GLU A 19 -0.40 16.74 9.19
C GLU A 19 -0.51 18.25 9.49
N GLU A 20 0.21 19.09 8.77
CA GLU A 20 0.21 20.55 8.97
C GLU A 20 -0.95 21.26 8.25
N THR A 21 -1.34 20.80 7.06
CA THR A 21 -2.25 21.55 6.16
C THR A 21 -3.51 20.78 5.75
N SER A 22 -3.61 19.49 6.08
CA SER A 22 -4.64 18.56 5.58
C SER A 22 -4.70 18.47 4.04
N GLN A 23 -3.61 18.83 3.36
CA GLN A 23 -3.48 18.79 1.92
C GLN A 23 -2.10 18.25 1.53
N VAL A 24 -2.00 17.63 0.36
CA VAL A 24 -0.72 17.25 -0.25
C VAL A 24 -0.37 18.27 -1.32
N PRO A 25 0.71 19.06 -1.15
CA PRO A 25 1.16 20.02 -2.15
C PRO A 25 1.43 19.41 -3.53
N ASP A 26 1.17 20.17 -4.59
CA ASP A 26 1.30 19.73 -5.99
C ASP A 26 2.73 19.28 -6.34
N ASP A 27 3.75 19.92 -5.80
CA ASP A 27 5.15 19.53 -5.99
C ASP A 27 5.46 18.15 -5.42
N LEU A 28 4.87 17.79 -4.28
CA LEU A 28 4.98 16.44 -3.71
C LEU A 28 4.19 15.42 -4.54
N LEU A 29 3.03 15.80 -5.10
CA LEU A 29 2.28 14.95 -6.05
C LEU A 29 3.07 14.71 -7.35
N LEU A 30 3.75 15.73 -7.88
CA LEU A 30 4.67 15.59 -9.00
C LEU A 30 5.85 14.67 -8.62
N GLY A 31 6.40 14.82 -7.42
CA GLY A 31 7.42 13.93 -6.87
C GLY A 31 6.97 12.48 -6.84
N LEU A 32 5.74 12.21 -6.41
CA LEU A 32 5.15 10.86 -6.42
C LEU A 32 5.12 10.29 -7.84
N LYS A 33 4.65 11.10 -8.80
CA LYS A 33 4.57 10.69 -10.20
C LYS A 33 5.94 10.41 -10.79
N PHE A 34 6.95 11.20 -10.43
CA PHE A 34 8.32 11.01 -10.89
C PHE A 34 8.95 9.74 -10.33
N ILE A 35 8.83 9.48 -9.02
CA ILE A 35 9.48 8.35 -8.35
C ILE A 35 8.74 7.03 -8.59
N PHE A 36 7.41 7.02 -8.51
CA PHE A 36 6.60 5.81 -8.58
C PHE A 36 5.90 5.62 -9.93
N GLY A 37 6.06 6.57 -10.86
CA GLY A 37 5.69 6.41 -12.25
C GLY A 37 4.20 6.07 -12.47
N PRO A 38 3.88 5.00 -13.21
CA PRO A 38 2.50 4.59 -13.46
C PRO A 38 1.70 4.23 -12.19
N SER A 39 2.36 3.79 -11.12
CA SER A 39 1.69 3.37 -9.88
C SER A 39 1.14 4.53 -9.05
N ALA A 40 1.63 5.76 -9.24
CA ALA A 40 1.33 6.90 -8.37
C ALA A 40 -0.17 7.28 -8.33
N VAL A 41 -0.76 7.57 -9.49
CA VAL A 41 -2.17 8.00 -9.58
C VAL A 41 -3.13 6.90 -9.13
N PRO A 42 -3.01 5.65 -9.60
CA PRO A 42 -3.86 4.57 -9.12
C PRO A 42 -3.73 4.28 -7.61
N ALA A 43 -2.58 4.58 -7.00
CA ALA A 43 -2.41 4.46 -5.56
C ALA A 43 -3.18 5.56 -4.81
N LEU A 44 -3.15 6.80 -5.30
CA LEU A 44 -3.94 7.90 -4.76
C LEU A 44 -5.45 7.61 -4.89
N ASP A 45 -5.90 7.08 -6.03
CA ASP A 45 -7.30 6.68 -6.22
C ASP A 45 -7.75 5.65 -5.15
N LEU A 46 -6.90 4.70 -4.79
CA LEU A 46 -7.18 3.71 -3.75
C LEU A 46 -7.24 4.34 -2.35
N VAL A 47 -6.45 5.38 -2.10
CA VAL A 47 -6.48 6.14 -0.84
C VAL A 47 -7.78 6.92 -0.73
N ASP A 48 -8.18 7.62 -1.80
CA ASP A 48 -9.42 8.41 -1.86
C ASP A 48 -10.66 7.53 -1.66
N GLN A 49 -10.63 6.32 -2.19
CA GLN A 49 -11.67 5.30 -2.00
C GLN A 49 -11.63 4.62 -0.62
N ARG A 50 -10.65 4.96 0.23
CA ARG A 50 -10.38 4.31 1.52
C ARG A 50 -10.23 2.79 1.40
N SER A 51 -9.64 2.32 0.31
CA SER A 51 -9.56 0.89 0.00
C SER A 51 -8.53 0.11 0.83
N VAL A 52 -7.81 0.77 1.74
CA VAL A 52 -6.77 0.15 2.56
C VAL A 52 -7.30 -0.14 3.97
N THR A 53 -7.27 -1.42 4.36
CA THR A 53 -7.60 -1.88 5.70
C THR A 53 -6.34 -2.41 6.39
N ARG A 54 -5.97 -1.80 7.51
CA ARG A 54 -4.96 -2.30 8.43
C ARG A 54 -5.58 -3.35 9.34
N VAL A 55 -5.11 -4.59 9.21
CA VAL A 55 -5.57 -5.72 10.01
C VAL A 55 -4.58 -5.96 11.14
N ARG A 56 -5.07 -6.04 12.38
CA ARG A 56 -4.23 -6.24 13.58
C ARG A 56 -4.77 -7.36 14.44
N SER A 57 -3.88 -8.21 14.94
CA SER A 57 -4.23 -9.22 15.94
C SER A 57 -3.70 -8.87 17.35
N PRO A 58 -4.19 -9.55 18.42
CA PRO A 58 -3.74 -9.33 19.80
C PRO A 58 -2.24 -9.54 20.02
N SER A 59 -1.59 -10.43 19.25
CA SER A 59 -0.13 -10.63 19.29
C SER A 59 0.67 -9.45 18.73
N GLY A 60 0.01 -8.44 18.16
CA GLY A 60 0.65 -7.27 17.56
C GLY A 60 1.09 -7.48 16.11
N ARG A 61 0.77 -8.62 15.50
CA ARG A 61 0.95 -8.84 14.06
C ARG A 61 0.03 -7.91 13.27
N ILE A 62 0.59 -7.33 12.21
CA ILE A 62 -0.11 -6.38 11.33
C ILE A 62 0.10 -6.79 9.88
N LEU A 63 -0.98 -6.78 9.10
CA LEU A 63 -0.96 -6.83 7.64
C LEU A 63 -1.93 -5.78 7.10
N TYR A 64 -1.87 -5.55 5.80
CA TYR A 64 -2.81 -4.66 5.11
C TYR A 64 -3.56 -5.45 4.05
N GLN A 65 -4.85 -5.22 3.96
CA GLN A 65 -5.67 -5.70 2.85
C GLN A 65 -6.09 -4.49 2.02
N VAL A 66 -5.88 -4.57 0.71
CA VAL A 66 -6.21 -3.50 -0.22
C VAL A 66 -7.23 -4.01 -1.22
N LEU A 67 -8.42 -3.41 -1.24
CA LEU A 67 -9.43 -3.71 -2.25
C LEU A 67 -9.00 -3.07 -3.57
N GLY A 68 -8.56 -3.91 -4.51
CA GLY A 68 -8.12 -3.45 -5.81
C GLY A 68 -9.28 -2.93 -6.67
N SER A 69 -8.95 -2.17 -7.71
CA SER A 69 -9.94 -1.61 -8.66
C SER A 69 -10.79 -2.68 -9.37
N SER A 70 -10.35 -3.94 -9.39
CA SER A 70 -11.09 -5.10 -9.93
C SER A 70 -12.08 -5.70 -8.93
N GLY A 71 -12.12 -5.21 -7.69
CA GLY A 71 -12.88 -5.84 -6.60
C GLY A 71 -12.16 -7.01 -5.91
N LYS A 72 -11.00 -7.45 -6.41
CA LYS A 72 -10.17 -8.47 -5.73
C LYS A 72 -9.42 -7.85 -4.55
N LEU A 73 -9.36 -8.57 -3.44
CA LEU A 73 -8.63 -8.18 -2.25
C LEU A 73 -7.17 -8.66 -2.35
N TYR A 74 -6.22 -7.76 -2.11
CA TYR A 74 -4.79 -8.08 -2.12
C TYR A 74 -4.18 -7.89 -0.74
N THR A 75 -3.36 -8.86 -0.31
CA THR A 75 -2.68 -8.80 0.98
C THR A 75 -1.30 -8.17 0.79
N CYS A 76 -1.02 -7.17 1.63
CA CYS A 76 0.16 -6.31 1.58
C CYS A 76 0.91 -6.35 2.91
N TYR A 77 2.24 -6.43 2.84
CA TYR A 77 3.13 -6.47 3.99
C TYR A 77 4.13 -5.32 3.88
N SER A 78 3.87 -4.24 4.61
CA SER A 78 4.69 -3.01 4.54
C SER A 78 6.11 -3.21 5.09
N SER A 79 6.34 -4.19 5.96
CA SER A 79 7.66 -4.47 6.55
C SER A 79 8.67 -5.03 5.54
N CYS A 80 8.20 -5.65 4.46
CA CYS A 80 9.04 -6.23 3.41
C CYS A 80 8.64 -5.79 1.99
N HIS A 81 7.75 -4.80 1.88
CA HIS A 81 7.24 -4.25 0.62
C HIS A 81 6.59 -5.30 -0.30
N PHE A 82 5.95 -6.33 0.26
CA PHE A 82 5.38 -7.43 -0.53
C PHE A 82 3.87 -7.28 -0.71
N CYS A 83 3.36 -7.58 -1.91
CA CYS A 83 1.95 -7.63 -2.23
C CYS A 83 1.64 -8.88 -3.06
N THR A 84 0.48 -9.50 -2.80
CA THR A 84 0.02 -10.69 -3.55
C THR A 84 -0.44 -10.37 -4.98
N CYS A 85 -0.67 -9.10 -5.33
CA CYS A 85 -1.15 -8.76 -6.67
C CYS A 85 -0.19 -9.19 -7.82
N PRO A 86 -0.72 -9.61 -8.99
CA PRO A 86 0.10 -10.03 -10.13
C PRO A 86 1.13 -8.98 -10.61
N ALA A 87 0.76 -7.70 -10.57
CA ALA A 87 1.64 -6.60 -10.97
C ALA A 87 2.90 -6.49 -10.09
N PHE A 88 2.86 -6.96 -8.85
CA PHE A 88 4.05 -7.02 -7.99
C PHE A 88 5.05 -8.04 -8.54
N GLY A 89 4.60 -9.27 -8.82
CA GLY A 89 5.46 -10.30 -9.41
C GLY A 89 6.05 -9.88 -10.76
N PHE A 90 5.24 -9.28 -11.63
CA PHE A 90 5.68 -8.88 -12.96
C PHE A 90 6.50 -7.59 -12.97
N SER A 91 5.92 -6.45 -12.56
CA SER A 91 6.54 -5.14 -12.74
C SER A 91 7.64 -4.83 -11.72
N VAL A 92 7.51 -5.34 -10.48
CA VAL A 92 8.49 -5.08 -9.41
C VAL A 92 9.59 -6.15 -9.42
N LEU A 93 9.23 -7.44 -9.33
CA LEU A 93 10.24 -8.49 -9.21
C LEU A 93 10.89 -8.87 -10.55
N GLN A 94 10.09 -9.16 -11.57
CA GLN A 94 10.62 -9.69 -12.84
C GLN A 94 11.23 -8.61 -13.74
N LYS A 95 10.53 -7.48 -13.90
CA LYS A 95 10.94 -6.40 -14.81
C LYS A 95 11.77 -5.31 -14.15
N SER A 96 11.68 -5.16 -12.82
CA SER A 96 12.30 -4.04 -12.10
C SER A 96 11.93 -2.66 -12.68
N GLU A 97 10.74 -2.54 -13.27
CA GLU A 97 10.24 -1.32 -13.91
C GLU A 97 9.55 -0.38 -12.90
N SER A 98 9.20 -0.90 -11.73
CA SER A 98 8.52 -0.14 -10.69
C SER A 98 9.08 -0.50 -9.32
N LEU A 99 9.28 0.51 -8.47
CA LEU A 99 9.73 0.30 -7.09
C LEU A 99 8.68 -0.47 -6.26
N LEU A 100 7.41 -0.14 -6.49
CA LEU A 100 6.26 -0.71 -5.80
C LEU A 100 5.10 -0.89 -6.78
N CYS A 101 4.23 -1.86 -6.49
CA CYS A 101 2.90 -1.87 -7.08
C CYS A 101 2.03 -0.76 -6.46
N LYS A 102 0.95 -0.37 -7.14
CA LYS A 102 0.01 0.63 -6.63
C LYS A 102 -0.56 0.31 -5.24
N HIS A 103 -0.71 -0.97 -4.88
CA HIS A 103 -1.30 -1.36 -3.60
C HIS A 103 -0.35 -1.09 -2.42
N ILE A 104 0.94 -1.41 -2.54
CA ILE A 104 1.91 -1.09 -1.47
C ILE A 104 2.11 0.41 -1.36
N LEU A 105 2.14 1.12 -2.49
CA LEU A 105 2.19 2.58 -2.46
C LEU A 105 0.94 3.17 -1.78
N ALA A 106 -0.25 2.64 -2.06
CA ALA A 106 -1.49 3.05 -1.41
C ALA A 106 -1.46 2.78 0.11
N VAL A 107 -0.82 1.69 0.57
CA VAL A 107 -0.61 1.43 2.00
C VAL A 107 0.24 2.54 2.62
N TYR A 108 1.38 2.90 2.02
CA TYR A 108 2.21 3.99 2.53
C TYR A 108 1.49 5.33 2.57
N LEU A 109 0.80 5.68 1.50
CA LEU A 109 0.05 6.92 1.41
C LEU A 109 -1.11 6.93 2.42
N SER A 110 -1.85 5.83 2.56
CA SER A 110 -2.94 5.74 3.54
C SER A 110 -2.44 5.87 4.98
N GLN A 111 -1.26 5.34 5.28
CA GLN A 111 -0.60 5.55 6.58
C GLN A 111 -0.19 7.01 6.79
N ALA A 112 0.41 7.63 5.77
CA ALA A 112 0.85 9.03 5.82
C ALA A 112 -0.32 10.01 5.98
N LEU A 113 -1.45 9.70 5.35
CA LEU A 113 -2.63 10.56 5.27
C LEU A 113 -3.70 10.18 6.31
N GLY A 114 -3.46 9.19 7.17
CA GLY A 114 -4.42 8.73 8.18
C GLY A 114 -5.71 8.14 7.59
N ALA A 115 -5.64 7.59 6.37
CA ALA A 115 -6.79 7.09 5.61
C ALA A 115 -6.99 5.57 5.73
N CYS A 116 -6.14 4.86 6.48
CA CYS A 116 -6.33 3.43 6.73
C CYS A 116 -7.60 3.15 7.53
N GLN A 117 -8.40 2.21 7.07
CA GLN A 117 -9.41 1.56 7.91
C GLN A 117 -8.70 0.64 8.90
N GLU A 118 -9.27 0.45 10.10
CA GLU A 118 -8.67 -0.40 11.14
C GLU A 118 -9.59 -1.60 11.42
N LEU A 119 -9.02 -2.81 11.38
CA LEU A 119 -9.73 -4.06 11.67
C LEU A 119 -8.95 -4.89 12.69
N ALA A 120 -9.54 -5.06 13.87
CA ALA A 120 -9.04 -5.98 14.88
C ALA A 120 -9.60 -7.39 14.64
N VAL A 121 -8.73 -8.40 14.60
CA VAL A 121 -9.11 -9.80 14.34
C VAL A 121 -8.51 -10.73 15.40
N SER A 122 -9.10 -11.91 15.58
CA SER A 122 -8.50 -12.97 16.39
C SER A 122 -7.25 -13.56 15.72
N GLU A 123 -6.43 -14.29 16.48
CA GLU A 123 -5.26 -14.98 15.93
C GLU A 123 -5.64 -16.03 14.88
N GLU A 124 -6.79 -16.69 15.06
CA GLU A 124 -7.33 -17.66 14.10
C GLU A 124 -7.76 -16.96 12.80
N GLN A 125 -8.47 -15.83 12.90
CA GLN A 125 -8.87 -15.05 11.74
C GLN A 125 -7.67 -14.52 10.96
N LEU A 126 -6.63 -14.01 11.66
CA LEU A 126 -5.39 -13.59 11.01
C LEU A 126 -4.72 -14.76 10.29
N THR A 127 -4.67 -15.93 10.93
CA THR A 127 -4.10 -17.14 10.33
C THR A 127 -4.85 -17.54 9.07
N ASN A 128 -6.19 -17.49 9.09
CA ASN A 128 -7.00 -17.78 7.90
C ASN A 128 -6.74 -16.79 6.75
N ILE A 129 -6.51 -15.49 7.05
CA ILE A 129 -6.13 -14.50 6.03
C ILE A 129 -4.76 -14.82 5.42
N LEU A 130 -3.81 -15.27 6.24
CA LEU A 130 -2.45 -15.62 5.79
C LEU A 130 -2.43 -16.92 4.96
N LEU A 131 -3.32 -17.86 5.28
CA LEU A 131 -3.46 -19.14 4.60
C LEU A 131 -4.39 -19.09 3.39
N ALA A 132 -5.18 -18.03 3.23
CA ALA A 132 -6.10 -17.90 2.11
C ALA A 132 -5.31 -18.00 0.80
N GLU A 133 -5.50 -19.12 0.10
CA GLU A 133 -4.99 -19.31 -1.25
C GLU A 133 -5.73 -18.37 -2.19
N GLU A 134 -5.03 -17.84 -3.17
CA GLU A 134 -5.71 -17.10 -4.23
C GLU A 134 -6.61 -18.08 -4.97
N GLU A 135 -7.93 -17.87 -4.92
CA GLU A 135 -8.82 -18.50 -5.88
C GLU A 135 -8.36 -18.06 -7.28
N ASP A 136 -7.80 -19.03 -8.00
CA ASP A 136 -7.37 -18.94 -9.39
C ASP A 136 -8.63 -18.82 -10.24
N GLU A 137 -9.02 -17.60 -10.58
CA GLU A 137 -10.00 -17.37 -11.64
C GLU A 137 -9.27 -17.50 -12.98
N GLY A 138 -9.42 -18.68 -13.58
CA GLY A 138 -8.85 -19.06 -14.89
C GLY A 138 -9.40 -18.29 -16.09
#